data_AF-A0A7D8V439-F1
#
_entry.id   AF-A0A7D8V439-F1
#
_cell.length_a   1.000
_cell.length_b   1.000
_cell.length_c   1.000
_cell.angle_alpha   90.00
_cell.angle_beta   90.00
_cell.angle_gamma   90.00
#
_symmetry.space_group_name_H-M   'P 1'
#
loop_
_entity.id
_entity.type
_entity.pdbx_description
1 polymer ?
#
loop_
_entity_poly.entity_id
_entity_poly.type
_entity_poly.pdbx_seq_one_letter_code
_entity_poly.pdbx_strand_id
1 'polypeptide(L)'
;MADRAEISQLILGTTLRPLFSAHPHLSEARARARPSGGDGAMGDLHEAQAFKSGTGWGCHNALRWCAAALPAPTLDRRLGLVLPPTLVLMDDWEPAWRDRGAWVLSGWVHALPPDELRRRGLDALLVKALVHSLSLHSEPLPHVLPVTLDLVSHLDGKKRADAYADIVDKALVSGWAYAPSGAEGRAVLISIAHTLETLCGVLGVGIARWLKSIVPSLLEPLQYSPSAGQLAHFEANTHALATLLCTLRGTGRVARWRGQILDVLSRLWVQIRERDFSFDGGEAESESDVLSSCTI
;
A
#
# COMPACT_ATOMS: atom_id res chain seq x y z
N MET A 1 22.24 21.95 24.99
CA MET A 1 21.35 21.40 23.94
C MET A 1 20.53 20.31 24.59
N ALA A 2 19.20 20.41 24.59
CA ALA A 2 18.35 19.37 25.16
C ALA A 2 18.48 18.08 24.33
N ASP A 3 18.45 16.93 24.99
CA ASP A 3 18.54 15.62 24.33
C ASP A 3 17.30 15.39 23.45
N ARG A 4 17.51 14.87 22.23
CA ARG A 4 16.42 14.58 21.28
C ARG A 4 15.41 13.59 21.89
N ALA A 5 15.88 12.66 22.71
CA ALA A 5 15.03 11.69 23.39
C ALA A 5 14.14 12.34 24.47
N GLU A 6 14.63 13.37 25.16
CA GLU A 6 13.86 14.12 26.15
C GLU A 6 12.77 14.95 25.48
N ILE A 7 13.11 15.66 24.41
CA ILE A 7 12.15 16.44 23.61
C ILE A 7 11.04 15.52 23.06
N SER A 8 11.42 14.36 22.54
CA SER A 8 10.47 13.38 21.99
C SER A 8 9.49 12.87 23.05
N GLN A 9 9.99 12.58 24.25
CA GLN A 9 9.14 12.16 25.37
C GLN A 9 8.19 13.27 25.82
N LEU A 10 8.67 14.52 25.85
CA LEU A 10 7.83 15.68 26.18
C LEU A 10 6.70 15.81 25.16
N ILE A 11 7.00 15.83 23.86
CA ILE A 11 6.01 15.97 22.78
C ILE A 11 5.00 14.82 22.81
N LEU A 12 5.45 13.58 22.96
CA LEU A 12 4.56 12.41 23.09
C LEU A 12 3.62 12.54 24.28
N GLY A 13 4.14 12.98 25.44
CA GLY A 13 3.40 13.06 26.69
C GLY A 13 2.43 14.24 26.79
N THR A 14 2.76 15.38 26.20
CA THR A 14 2.01 16.64 26.38
C THR A 14 1.26 17.08 25.13
N THR A 15 1.90 17.03 23.96
CA THR A 15 1.33 17.57 22.71
C THR A 15 0.52 16.52 21.95
N LEU A 16 1.05 15.31 21.77
CA LEU A 16 0.40 14.29 20.96
C LEU A 16 -0.65 13.51 21.74
N ARG A 17 -0.41 13.22 23.02
CA ARG A 17 -1.35 12.44 23.84
C ARG A 17 -2.79 12.96 23.82
N PRO A 18 -3.08 14.27 23.94
CA PRO A 18 -4.45 14.77 23.87
C PRO A 18 -5.10 14.65 22.48
N LEU A 19 -4.32 14.58 21.41
CA LEU A 19 -4.86 14.47 20.04
C LEU A 19 -5.39 13.06 19.73
N PHE A 20 -4.87 12.05 20.43
CA PHE A 20 -5.22 10.64 20.26
C PHE A 20 -5.94 10.07 21.49
N SER A 21 -6.39 10.90 22.42
CA SER A 21 -7.21 10.45 23.55
C SER A 21 -8.55 9.93 23.07
N ALA A 22 -9.09 8.92 23.76
CA ALA A 22 -10.43 8.40 23.47
C ALA A 22 -11.46 9.53 23.46
N HIS A 23 -12.44 9.43 22.55
CA HIS A 23 -13.52 10.40 22.45
C HIS A 23 -14.17 10.64 23.81
N PRO A 24 -14.48 11.89 24.20
CA PRO A 24 -15.11 12.20 25.49
C PRO A 24 -16.48 11.51 25.70
N HIS A 25 -17.11 11.01 24.63
CA HIS A 25 -18.35 10.23 24.69
C HIS A 25 -18.13 8.72 24.99
N LEU A 26 -16.90 8.22 24.91
CA LEU A 26 -16.49 6.91 25.42
C LEU A 26 -16.17 7.05 26.91
N SER A 27 -17.20 7.15 27.76
CA SER A 27 -16.99 7.20 29.20
C SER A 27 -16.26 5.95 29.70
N GLU A 28 -15.34 6.10 30.67
CA GLU A 28 -14.66 5.01 31.39
C GLU A 28 -15.61 4.04 32.15
N ALA A 29 -16.91 4.27 32.10
CA ALA A 29 -17.91 3.40 32.69
C ALA A 29 -18.14 2.16 31.81
N ARG A 30 -17.87 0.98 32.40
CA ARG A 30 -18.28 -0.40 32.03
C ARG A 30 -18.97 -0.51 30.66
N ALA A 31 -18.37 -1.30 29.75
CA ALA A 31 -18.90 -1.66 28.44
C ALA A 31 -20.44 -1.80 28.46
N ARG A 32 -21.12 -0.80 27.88
CA ARG A 32 -22.57 -0.81 27.75
C ARG A 32 -22.95 -1.85 26.71
N ALA A 33 -24.01 -2.60 26.97
CA ALA A 33 -24.53 -3.62 26.04
C ALA A 33 -25.00 -3.06 24.69
N ARG A 34 -25.11 -1.72 24.56
CA ARG A 34 -25.46 -1.01 23.32
C ARG A 34 -24.66 0.31 23.22
N PRO A 35 -24.23 0.72 22.01
CA PRO A 35 -23.62 2.02 21.79
C PRO A 35 -24.58 3.13 22.23
N SER A 36 -24.10 4.08 23.02
CA SER A 36 -24.83 5.32 23.31
C SER A 36 -24.81 6.20 22.06
N GLY A 37 -25.88 6.13 21.27
CA GLY A 37 -26.07 6.91 20.03
C GLY A 37 -26.94 6.25 18.95
N GLY A 38 -27.42 5.01 19.17
CA GLY A 38 -28.22 4.29 18.17
C GLY A 38 -27.37 3.79 16.99
N ASP A 39 -28.01 3.44 15.87
CA ASP A 39 -27.32 2.89 14.68
C ASP A 39 -26.29 3.85 14.04
N GLY A 40 -26.33 5.14 14.40
CA GLY A 40 -25.38 6.17 13.94
C GLY A 40 -24.17 6.40 14.86
N ALA A 41 -24.12 5.79 16.04
CA ALA A 41 -23.09 6.07 17.05
C ALA A 41 -21.64 5.78 16.60
N MET A 42 -21.47 4.89 15.61
CA MET A 42 -20.16 4.65 15.00
C MET A 42 -19.72 5.79 14.09
N GLY A 43 -20.65 6.47 13.41
CA GLY A 43 -20.34 7.64 12.57
C GLY A 43 -19.79 8.80 13.38
N ASP A 44 -20.42 9.10 14.52
CA ASP A 44 -20.00 10.17 15.45
C ASP A 44 -18.56 9.98 15.97
N LEU A 45 -18.10 8.73 16.06
CA LEU A 45 -16.75 8.40 16.53
C LEU A 45 -15.66 8.78 15.52
N HIS A 46 -16.02 8.97 14.25
CA HIS A 46 -15.12 9.28 13.15
C HIS A 46 -15.19 10.75 12.72
N GLU A 47 -16.25 11.49 13.09
CA GLU A 47 -16.44 12.89 12.69
C GLU A 47 -15.63 13.89 13.54
N ALA A 48 -15.33 13.58 14.81
CA ALA A 48 -14.73 14.55 15.75
C ALA A 48 -13.32 14.15 16.26
N GLN A 49 -12.51 13.52 15.41
CA GLN A 49 -11.14 13.12 15.78
C GLN A 49 -10.20 14.33 15.87
N ALA A 50 -9.70 14.62 17.08
CA ALA A 50 -8.86 15.80 17.35
C ALA A 50 -7.59 15.86 16.49
N PHE A 51 -6.98 14.70 16.17
CA PHE A 51 -5.79 14.62 15.32
C PHE A 51 -6.05 15.01 13.84
N LYS A 52 -7.31 15.02 13.39
CA LYS A 52 -7.71 15.49 12.05
C LYS A 52 -8.05 16.98 12.02
N SER A 53 -8.23 17.60 13.19
CA SER A 53 -8.54 19.04 13.28
C SER A 53 -7.33 19.90 12.89
N GLY A 54 -7.57 21.21 12.70
CA GLY A 54 -6.49 22.15 12.37
C GLY A 54 -5.36 22.18 13.41
N THR A 55 -5.64 21.90 14.69
CA THR A 55 -4.62 21.81 15.75
C THR A 55 -3.86 20.48 15.73
N GLY A 56 -4.43 19.44 15.13
CA GLY A 56 -3.82 18.12 14.94
C GLY A 56 -3.03 17.99 13.64
N TRP A 57 -2.99 19.02 12.80
CA TRP A 57 -2.29 18.97 11.51
C TRP A 57 -0.81 18.63 11.71
N GLY A 58 -0.32 17.64 10.97
CA GLY A 58 1.07 17.17 11.07
C GLY A 58 1.38 16.29 12.30
N CYS A 59 0.39 15.88 13.08
CA CYS A 59 0.58 14.99 14.24
C CYS A 59 1.31 13.68 13.88
N HIS A 60 1.06 13.10 12.70
CA HIS A 60 1.75 11.92 12.18
C HIS A 60 3.26 12.17 11.95
N ASN A 61 3.64 13.35 11.46
CA ASN A 61 5.05 13.74 11.30
C ASN A 61 5.76 13.82 12.66
N ALA A 62 5.12 14.50 13.62
CA ALA A 62 5.65 14.61 14.98
C ALA A 62 5.73 13.24 15.66
N LEU A 63 4.71 12.40 15.52
CA LEU A 63 4.67 11.05 16.07
C LEU A 63 5.79 10.18 15.51
N ARG A 64 5.96 10.16 14.18
CA ARG A 64 7.05 9.42 13.51
C ARG A 64 8.41 9.91 13.96
N TRP A 65 8.62 11.23 13.99
CA TRP A 65 9.89 11.82 14.43
C TRP A 65 10.20 11.47 15.89
N CYS A 66 9.22 11.60 16.78
CA CYS A 66 9.40 11.27 18.19
C CYS A 66 9.74 9.80 18.35
N ALA A 67 9.02 8.90 17.68
CA ALA A 67 9.26 7.47 17.77
C ALA A 67 10.64 7.08 17.23
N ALA A 68 11.08 7.66 16.12
CA ALA A 68 12.40 7.43 15.53
C ALA A 68 13.56 8.02 16.36
N ALA A 69 13.29 9.04 17.19
CA ALA A 69 14.29 9.68 18.04
C ALA A 69 14.48 8.97 19.39
N LEU A 70 13.62 8.00 19.74
CA LEU A 70 13.76 7.21 20.97
C LEU A 70 14.75 6.05 20.76
N PRO A 71 15.75 5.87 21.63
CA PRO A 71 16.55 4.65 21.65
C PRO A 71 15.68 3.42 21.89
N ALA A 72 16.06 2.26 21.33
CA ALA A 72 15.29 1.01 21.43
C ALA A 72 14.83 0.66 22.87
N PRO A 73 15.68 0.74 23.92
CA PRO A 73 15.25 0.44 25.29
C PRO A 73 14.21 1.44 25.83
N THR A 74 14.28 2.70 25.39
CA THR A 74 13.35 3.76 25.80
C THR A 74 12.04 3.62 25.03
N LEU A 75 12.09 3.34 23.74
CA LEU A 75 10.92 3.07 22.91
C LEU A 75 10.12 1.88 23.48
N ASP A 76 10.80 0.80 23.85
CA ASP A 76 10.16 -0.39 24.43
C ASP A 76 9.39 -0.07 25.73
N ARG A 77 9.98 0.75 26.62
CA ARG A 77 9.35 1.23 27.86
C ARG A 77 8.23 2.23 27.62
N ARG A 78 8.31 3.00 26.54
CA ARG A 78 7.36 4.06 26.18
C ARG A 78 6.41 3.66 25.05
N LEU A 79 6.36 2.37 24.69
CA LEU A 79 5.59 1.89 23.54
C LEU A 79 4.10 2.24 23.67
N GLY A 80 3.56 2.29 24.90
CA GLY A 80 2.19 2.73 25.17
C GLY A 80 1.88 4.17 24.79
N LEU A 81 2.87 5.01 24.47
CA LEU A 81 2.69 6.37 23.95
C LEU A 81 2.76 6.45 22.41
N VAL A 82 3.31 5.42 21.76
CA VAL A 82 3.57 5.40 20.31
C VAL A 82 2.62 4.46 19.58
N LEU A 83 2.46 3.25 20.11
CA LEU A 83 1.67 2.20 19.50
C LEU A 83 0.19 2.58 19.37
N PRO A 84 -0.52 3.06 20.42
CA PRO A 84 -1.95 3.38 20.27
C PRO A 84 -2.22 4.47 19.24
N PRO A 85 -1.51 5.62 19.22
CA PRO A 85 -1.66 6.60 18.15
C PRO A 85 -1.37 6.06 16.75
N THR A 86 -0.36 5.19 16.61
CA THR A 86 -0.04 4.53 15.33
C THR A 86 -1.21 3.66 14.87
N LEU A 87 -1.79 2.86 15.77
CA LEU A 87 -2.95 2.01 15.46
C LEU A 87 -4.20 2.82 15.13
N VAL A 88 -4.45 3.92 15.85
CA VAL A 88 -5.58 4.83 15.54
C VAL A 88 -5.48 5.37 14.12
N LEU A 89 -4.28 5.73 13.65
CA LEU A 89 -4.07 6.16 12.27
C LEU A 89 -4.29 5.01 11.28
N MET A 90 -3.80 3.81 11.59
CA MET A 90 -3.92 2.63 10.74
C MET A 90 -5.35 2.07 10.62
N ASP A 91 -6.17 2.26 11.65
CA ASP A 91 -7.57 1.81 11.70
C ASP A 91 -8.55 2.86 11.16
N ASP A 92 -8.05 3.99 10.67
CA ASP A 92 -8.91 5.07 10.17
C ASP A 92 -9.64 4.67 8.88
N TRP A 93 -10.87 5.14 8.70
CA TRP A 93 -11.65 4.83 7.51
C TRP A 93 -11.08 5.53 6.26
N GLU A 94 -10.52 6.73 6.43
CA GLU A 94 -9.88 7.50 5.35
C GLU A 94 -8.54 6.85 4.98
N PRO A 95 -8.33 6.46 3.72
CA PRO A 95 -7.14 5.67 3.37
C PRO A 95 -5.84 6.49 3.50
N ALA A 96 -5.88 7.80 3.29
CA ALA A 96 -4.73 8.69 3.48
C ALA A 96 -4.20 8.67 4.92
N TRP A 97 -5.07 8.51 5.91
CA TRP A 97 -4.65 8.38 7.31
C TRP A 97 -4.09 6.98 7.61
N ARG A 98 -4.62 5.93 6.97
CA ARG A 98 -4.06 4.59 7.05
C ARG A 98 -2.65 4.50 6.48
N ASP A 99 -2.42 5.13 5.33
CA ASP A 99 -1.10 5.23 4.72
C ASP A 99 -0.12 6.00 5.64
N ARG A 100 -0.56 7.12 6.22
CA ARG A 100 0.23 7.84 7.24
C ARG A 100 0.50 6.99 8.47
N GLY A 101 -0.44 6.16 8.91
CA GLY A 101 -0.26 5.21 9.99
C GLY A 101 0.82 4.18 9.69
N ALA A 102 0.81 3.59 8.49
CA ALA A 102 1.87 2.70 8.02
C ALA A 102 3.22 3.41 7.92
N TRP A 103 3.24 4.66 7.45
CA TRP A 103 4.44 5.48 7.41
C TRP A 103 5.01 5.79 8.81
N VAL A 104 4.15 6.08 9.80
CA VAL A 104 4.55 6.22 11.20
C VAL A 104 5.13 4.91 11.72
N LEU A 105 4.46 3.78 11.48
CA LEU A 105 4.91 2.45 11.89
C LEU A 105 6.32 2.14 11.37
N SER A 106 6.60 2.46 10.10
CA SER A 106 7.93 2.32 9.50
C SER A 106 9.03 3.04 10.27
N GLY A 107 8.69 4.13 10.96
CA GLY A 107 9.66 4.96 11.69
C GLY A 107 10.15 4.34 12.99
N TRP A 108 9.45 3.35 13.55
CA TRP A 108 9.79 2.80 14.86
C TRP A 108 9.79 1.28 14.94
N VAL A 109 9.14 0.58 14.01
CA VAL A 109 9.02 -0.88 14.09
C VAL A 109 10.37 -1.59 14.07
N HIS A 110 11.34 -1.08 13.29
CA HIS A 110 12.70 -1.63 13.22
C HIS A 110 13.56 -1.33 14.45
N ALA A 111 13.17 -0.35 15.27
CA ALA A 111 13.89 -0.06 16.51
C ALA A 111 13.58 -1.10 17.60
N LEU A 112 12.52 -1.89 17.45
CA LEU A 112 12.22 -3.00 18.34
C LEU A 112 12.80 -4.31 17.80
N PRO A 113 13.50 -5.10 18.63
CA PRO A 113 13.95 -6.43 18.23
C PRO A 113 12.76 -7.30 17.79
N PRO A 114 12.88 -8.12 16.75
CA PRO A 114 11.80 -9.02 16.31
C PRO A 114 11.26 -9.92 17.44
N ASP A 115 12.12 -10.37 18.34
CA ASP A 115 11.74 -11.17 19.52
C ASP A 115 10.82 -10.41 20.48
N GLU A 116 11.00 -9.09 20.59
CA GLU A 116 10.17 -8.22 21.42
C GLU A 116 8.76 -8.08 20.84
N LEU A 117 8.68 -7.86 19.52
CA LEU A 117 7.41 -7.79 18.79
C LEU A 117 6.63 -9.09 18.94
N ARG A 118 7.31 -10.24 18.79
CA ARG A 118 6.73 -11.58 18.98
C ARG A 118 6.23 -11.79 20.40
N ARG A 119 7.05 -11.46 21.41
CA ARG A 119 6.69 -11.65 22.82
C ARG A 119 5.45 -10.86 23.22
N ARG A 120 5.26 -9.68 22.62
CA ARG A 120 4.09 -8.82 22.84
C ARG A 120 2.90 -9.15 21.94
N GLY A 121 3.04 -10.11 21.01
CA GLY A 121 2.01 -10.46 20.03
C GLY A 121 1.73 -9.37 19.00
N LEU A 122 2.66 -8.44 18.81
CA LEU A 122 2.50 -7.30 17.89
C LEU A 122 2.83 -7.68 16.45
N ASP A 123 3.73 -8.63 16.23
CA ASP A 123 4.12 -9.10 14.89
C ASP A 123 2.90 -9.56 14.07
N ALA A 124 2.10 -10.50 14.61
CA ALA A 124 0.93 -11.03 13.93
C ALA A 124 -0.20 -9.99 13.83
N LEU A 125 -0.37 -9.16 14.86
CA LEU A 125 -1.36 -8.09 14.89
C LEU A 125 -1.10 -7.06 13.79
N LEU A 126 0.13 -6.54 13.70
CA LEU A 126 0.53 -5.51 12.75
C LEU A 126 0.48 -6.03 11.32
N VAL A 127 0.98 -7.25 11.07
CA VAL A 127 0.88 -7.88 9.75
C VAL A 127 -0.58 -8.01 9.33
N LYS A 128 -1.46 -8.50 10.22
CA LYS A 128 -2.89 -8.64 9.92
C LYS A 128 -3.54 -7.29 9.60
N ALA A 129 -3.24 -6.25 10.38
CA ALA A 129 -3.77 -4.90 10.16
C ALA A 129 -3.30 -4.31 8.81
N LEU A 130 -2.02 -4.44 8.49
CA LEU A 130 -1.47 -3.94 7.22
C LEU A 130 -2.00 -4.71 6.00
N VAL A 131 -2.09 -6.04 6.09
CA VAL A 131 -2.70 -6.87 5.04
C VAL A 131 -4.17 -6.51 4.83
N HIS A 132 -4.90 -6.18 5.90
CA HIS A 132 -6.25 -5.65 5.77
C HIS A 132 -6.26 -4.31 5.03
N SER A 133 -5.37 -3.38 5.36
CA SER A 133 -5.24 -2.11 4.64
C SER A 133 -4.95 -2.30 3.14
N LEU A 134 -4.14 -3.30 2.76
CA LEU A 134 -3.90 -3.65 1.36
C LEU A 134 -5.15 -4.15 0.62
N SER A 135 -6.16 -4.64 1.34
CA SER A 135 -7.42 -5.13 0.74
C SER A 135 -8.47 -4.05 0.49
N LEU A 136 -8.22 -2.83 0.94
CA LEU A 136 -9.14 -1.70 0.83
C LEU A 136 -8.70 -0.82 -0.36
N HIS A 137 -9.14 -1.21 -1.55
CA HIS A 137 -8.65 -0.72 -2.86
C HIS A 137 -9.23 0.64 -3.30
N SER A 138 -9.41 1.58 -2.38
CA SER A 138 -9.99 2.89 -2.67
C SER A 138 -9.00 3.86 -3.30
N GLU A 139 -7.74 3.82 -2.88
CA GLU A 139 -6.66 4.69 -3.40
C GLU A 139 -5.28 4.02 -3.21
N PRO A 140 -4.24 4.48 -3.94
CA PRO A 140 -2.88 4.00 -3.74
C PRO A 140 -2.34 4.27 -2.32
N LEU A 141 -1.80 3.23 -1.66
CA LEU A 141 -1.22 3.31 -0.32
C LEU A 141 0.29 2.99 -0.36
N PRO A 142 1.15 3.95 -0.74
CA PRO A 142 2.56 3.68 -1.06
C PRO A 142 3.39 3.15 0.13
N HIS A 143 2.99 3.41 1.38
CA HIS A 143 3.77 3.01 2.55
C HIS A 143 3.33 1.66 3.13
N VAL A 144 2.11 1.20 2.83
CA VAL A 144 1.56 -0.01 3.44
C VAL A 144 2.31 -1.25 2.98
N LEU A 145 2.49 -1.44 1.67
CA LEU A 145 3.17 -2.64 1.14
C LEU A 145 4.61 -2.78 1.64
N PRO A 146 5.50 -1.75 1.54
CA PRO A 146 6.88 -1.88 1.99
C PRO A 146 6.99 -2.28 3.47
N VAL A 147 6.21 -1.65 4.34
CA VAL A 147 6.21 -1.97 5.78
C VAL A 147 5.68 -3.37 6.06
N THR A 148 4.67 -3.80 5.30
CA THR A 148 4.14 -5.17 5.42
C THR A 148 5.20 -6.19 5.04
N LEU A 149 5.87 -5.99 3.90
CA LEU A 149 6.88 -6.91 3.39
C LEU A 149 8.08 -7.01 4.33
N ASP A 150 8.48 -5.89 4.93
CA ASP A 150 9.53 -5.86 5.93
C ASP A 150 9.17 -6.67 7.18
N LEU A 151 7.99 -6.43 7.77
CA LEU A 151 7.52 -7.20 8.92
C LEU A 151 7.42 -8.69 8.63
N VAL A 152 6.92 -9.05 7.44
CA VAL A 152 6.82 -10.44 7.01
C VAL A 152 8.19 -11.08 6.78
N SER A 153 9.21 -10.31 6.42
CA SER A 153 10.58 -10.82 6.22
C SER A 153 11.17 -11.45 7.49
N HIS A 154 10.73 -10.97 8.67
CA HIS A 154 11.11 -11.46 9.99
C HIS A 154 10.30 -12.66 10.48
N LEU A 155 9.29 -13.11 9.74
CA LEU A 155 8.54 -14.32 10.06
C LEU A 155 9.30 -15.57 9.58
N ASP A 156 9.10 -16.68 10.30
CA ASP A 156 9.80 -17.93 10.01
C ASP A 156 8.93 -18.92 9.23
N GLY A 157 9.56 -19.58 8.26
CA GLY A 157 9.05 -20.77 7.57
C GLY A 157 7.63 -20.61 6.98
N LYS A 158 6.70 -21.46 7.46
CA LYS A 158 5.33 -21.51 6.96
C LYS A 158 4.57 -20.21 7.16
N LYS A 159 4.73 -19.54 8.32
CA LYS A 159 4.01 -18.28 8.62
C LYS A 159 4.36 -17.19 7.62
N ARG A 160 5.63 -17.11 7.21
CA ARG A 160 6.09 -16.17 6.18
C ARG A 160 5.48 -16.48 4.82
N ALA A 161 5.47 -17.74 4.43
CA ALA A 161 4.87 -18.17 3.16
C ALA A 161 3.37 -17.90 3.10
N ASP A 162 2.64 -18.18 4.19
CA ASP A 162 1.21 -17.91 4.31
C ASP A 162 0.94 -16.39 4.27
N ALA A 163 1.73 -15.58 4.98
CA ALA A 163 1.60 -14.12 4.95
C ALA A 163 1.87 -13.52 3.56
N TYR A 164 2.90 -13.99 2.84
CA TYR A 164 3.11 -13.57 1.45
C TYR A 164 1.96 -13.97 0.54
N ALA A 165 1.38 -15.14 0.79
CA ALA A 165 0.23 -15.57 0.01
C ALA A 165 -0.98 -14.67 0.24
N ASP A 166 -1.25 -14.32 1.48
CA ASP A 166 -2.30 -13.37 1.84
C ASP A 166 -2.05 -11.99 1.22
N ILE A 167 -0.80 -11.51 1.22
CA ILE A 167 -0.43 -10.23 0.57
C ILE A 167 -0.76 -10.27 -0.92
N VAL A 168 -0.39 -11.33 -1.64
CA VAL A 168 -0.69 -11.42 -3.08
C VAL A 168 -2.20 -11.48 -3.32
N ASP A 169 -2.92 -12.29 -2.55
CA ASP A 169 -4.36 -12.46 -2.73
C ASP A 169 -5.14 -11.16 -2.39
N LYS A 170 -4.68 -10.41 -1.39
CA LYS A 170 -5.28 -9.13 -1.00
C LYS A 170 -4.82 -7.97 -1.88
N ALA A 171 -3.53 -7.72 -2.02
CA ALA A 171 -3.02 -6.56 -2.75
C ALA A 171 -3.24 -6.67 -4.27
N LEU A 172 -3.13 -7.87 -4.85
CA LEU A 172 -3.22 -8.05 -6.30
C LEU A 172 -4.58 -8.59 -6.73
N VAL A 173 -4.93 -9.82 -6.30
CA VAL A 173 -6.11 -10.52 -6.84
C VAL A 173 -7.39 -9.79 -6.47
N SER A 174 -7.54 -9.41 -5.20
CA SER A 174 -8.68 -8.60 -4.75
C SER A 174 -8.61 -7.19 -5.34
N GLY A 175 -7.41 -6.64 -5.51
CA GLY A 175 -7.19 -5.32 -6.11
C GLY A 175 -7.74 -5.19 -7.52
N TRP A 176 -7.42 -6.13 -8.40
CA TRP A 176 -7.96 -6.15 -9.75
C TRP A 176 -9.47 -6.38 -9.79
N ALA A 177 -10.01 -7.20 -8.88
CA ALA A 177 -11.43 -7.51 -8.83
C ALA A 177 -12.30 -6.36 -8.33
N TYR A 178 -11.77 -5.52 -7.42
CA TYR A 178 -12.53 -4.50 -6.70
C TYR A 178 -12.03 -3.06 -6.95
N ALA A 179 -11.11 -2.85 -7.89
CA ALA A 179 -10.70 -1.51 -8.27
C ALA A 179 -11.93 -0.68 -8.71
N PRO A 180 -12.07 0.58 -8.27
CA PRO A 180 -13.18 1.42 -8.66
C PRO A 180 -13.18 1.66 -10.18
N SER A 181 -14.30 2.12 -10.72
CA SER A 181 -14.36 2.53 -12.14
C SER A 181 -13.81 3.96 -12.32
N GLY A 182 -13.47 4.33 -13.56
CA GLY A 182 -13.06 5.70 -13.88
C GLY A 182 -11.58 6.00 -13.60
N ALA A 183 -11.27 7.29 -13.39
CA ALA A 183 -9.89 7.76 -13.26
C ALA A 183 -9.22 7.30 -11.95
N GLU A 184 -9.95 7.33 -10.85
CA GLU A 184 -9.50 6.85 -9.53
C GLU A 184 -9.14 5.36 -9.59
N GLY A 185 -10.02 4.57 -10.22
CA GLY A 185 -9.78 3.16 -10.53
C GLY A 185 -8.49 2.90 -11.26
N ARG A 186 -8.21 3.69 -12.30
CA ARG A 186 -6.97 3.56 -13.08
C ARG A 186 -5.73 3.85 -12.23
N ALA A 187 -5.78 4.85 -11.34
CA ALA A 187 -4.66 5.13 -10.44
C ALA A 187 -4.38 3.95 -9.50
N VAL A 188 -5.43 3.29 -8.99
CA VAL A 188 -5.32 2.07 -8.18
C VAL A 188 -4.71 0.93 -9.00
N LEU A 189 -5.19 0.69 -10.23
CA LEU A 189 -4.66 -0.36 -11.10
C LEU A 189 -3.18 -0.15 -11.46
N ILE A 190 -2.76 1.08 -11.73
CA ILE A 190 -1.35 1.44 -11.92
C ILE A 190 -0.53 1.11 -10.66
N SER A 191 -1.04 1.47 -9.48
CA SER A 191 -0.39 1.15 -8.21
C SER A 191 -0.28 -0.37 -7.97
N ILE A 192 -1.29 -1.15 -8.38
CA ILE A 192 -1.27 -2.62 -8.32
C ILE A 192 -0.21 -3.20 -9.27
N ALA A 193 -0.04 -2.64 -10.47
CA ALA A 193 1.01 -3.05 -11.40
C ALA A 193 2.41 -2.86 -10.79
N HIS A 194 2.70 -1.69 -10.19
CA HIS A 194 3.97 -1.46 -9.47
C HIS A 194 4.12 -2.38 -8.23
N THR A 195 3.01 -2.68 -7.54
CA THR A 195 3.01 -3.64 -6.42
C THR A 195 3.41 -5.04 -6.89
N LEU A 196 2.94 -5.48 -8.06
CA LEU A 196 3.33 -6.76 -8.65
C LEU A 196 4.83 -6.81 -8.94
N GLU A 197 5.43 -5.74 -9.45
CA GLU A 197 6.87 -5.67 -9.70
C GLU A 197 7.67 -5.86 -8.41
N THR A 198 7.26 -5.17 -7.34
CA THR A 198 7.87 -5.30 -6.02
C THR A 198 7.75 -6.75 -5.51
N LEU A 199 6.58 -7.36 -5.67
CA LEU A 199 6.34 -8.76 -5.27
C LEU A 199 7.12 -9.77 -6.11
N CYS A 200 7.36 -9.48 -7.40
CA CYS A 200 8.26 -10.28 -8.23
C CYS A 200 9.69 -10.26 -7.67
N GLY A 201 10.18 -9.10 -7.22
CA GLY A 201 11.49 -8.96 -6.58
C GLY A 201 11.60 -9.74 -5.26
N VAL A 202 10.54 -9.76 -4.45
CA VAL A 202 10.53 -10.43 -3.14
C VAL A 202 10.30 -11.94 -3.25
N LEU A 203 9.35 -12.38 -4.07
CA LEU A 203 8.94 -13.79 -4.16
C LEU A 203 9.74 -14.58 -5.20
N GLY A 204 10.39 -13.89 -6.15
CA GLY A 204 11.06 -14.52 -7.27
C GLY A 204 10.14 -15.49 -7.99
N VAL A 205 10.61 -16.74 -8.17
CA VAL A 205 9.85 -17.80 -8.85
C VAL A 205 8.55 -18.18 -8.13
N GLY A 206 8.43 -17.86 -6.83
CA GLY A 206 7.21 -18.11 -6.04
C GLY A 206 5.97 -17.43 -6.61
N ILE A 207 6.13 -16.29 -7.30
CA ILE A 207 5.02 -15.57 -7.95
C ILE A 207 4.28 -16.42 -9.00
N ALA A 208 4.92 -17.49 -9.51
CA ALA A 208 4.34 -18.39 -10.49
C ALA A 208 3.01 -19.03 -10.03
N ARG A 209 2.77 -19.14 -8.72
CA ARG A 209 1.53 -19.70 -8.14
C ARG A 209 0.29 -18.93 -8.58
N TRP A 210 0.42 -17.63 -8.87
CA TRP A 210 -0.70 -16.73 -9.18
C TRP A 210 -0.82 -16.36 -10.66
N LEU A 211 -0.06 -17.00 -11.56
CA LEU A 211 -0.10 -16.66 -12.99
C LEU A 211 -1.50 -16.71 -13.61
N LYS A 212 -2.39 -17.57 -13.09
CA LYS A 212 -3.77 -17.67 -13.56
C LYS A 212 -4.59 -16.42 -13.30
N SER A 213 -4.26 -15.67 -12.25
CA SER A 213 -4.91 -14.39 -11.95
C SER A 213 -4.12 -13.24 -12.58
N ILE A 214 -2.79 -13.24 -12.41
CA ILE A 214 -1.93 -12.12 -12.83
C ILE A 214 -1.98 -11.88 -14.34
N VAL A 215 -1.76 -12.92 -15.16
CA VAL A 215 -1.61 -12.72 -16.61
C VAL A 215 -2.90 -12.20 -17.25
N PRO A 216 -4.09 -12.79 -17.00
CA PRO A 216 -5.34 -12.23 -17.52
C PRO A 216 -5.58 -10.78 -17.08
N SER A 217 -5.36 -10.45 -15.81
CA SER A 217 -5.60 -9.10 -15.29
C SER A 217 -4.68 -8.04 -15.92
N LEU A 218 -3.43 -8.38 -16.23
CA LEU A 218 -2.53 -7.46 -16.95
C LEU A 218 -2.89 -7.30 -18.43
N LEU A 219 -3.36 -8.38 -19.07
CA LEU A 219 -3.67 -8.38 -20.50
C LEU A 219 -5.05 -7.82 -20.83
N GLU A 220 -6.03 -7.92 -19.92
CA GLU A 220 -7.41 -7.48 -20.15
C GLU A 220 -7.49 -6.01 -20.60
N PRO A 221 -6.86 -5.03 -19.91
CA PRO A 221 -6.93 -3.63 -20.33
C PRO A 221 -6.28 -3.39 -21.70
N LEU A 222 -5.25 -4.17 -22.05
CA LEU A 222 -4.46 -4.00 -23.28
C LEU A 222 -5.20 -4.47 -24.55
N GLN A 223 -6.38 -5.10 -24.40
CA GLN A 223 -7.19 -5.56 -25.54
C GLN A 223 -8.04 -4.42 -26.15
N TYR A 224 -8.21 -3.31 -25.43
CA TYR A 224 -9.00 -2.18 -25.89
C TYR A 224 -8.15 -1.15 -26.63
N SER A 225 -8.78 -0.41 -27.55
CA SER A 225 -8.09 0.64 -28.30
C SER A 225 -7.51 1.69 -27.34
N PRO A 226 -6.21 2.03 -27.43
CA PRO A 226 -5.57 2.98 -26.53
C PRO A 226 -6.24 4.35 -26.58
N SER A 227 -6.49 4.97 -25.43
CA SER A 227 -6.86 6.39 -25.34
C SER A 227 -5.83 7.14 -24.51
N ALA A 228 -5.69 8.45 -24.71
CA ALA A 228 -4.71 9.26 -23.97
C ALA A 228 -4.81 9.09 -22.45
N GLY A 229 -6.04 8.98 -21.91
CA GLY A 229 -6.28 8.77 -20.48
C GLY A 229 -6.00 7.35 -19.96
N GLN A 230 -5.61 6.41 -20.82
CA GLN A 230 -5.31 5.01 -20.49
C GLN A 230 -3.84 4.64 -20.70
N LEU A 231 -3.05 5.47 -21.40
CA LEU A 231 -1.66 5.16 -21.76
C LEU A 231 -0.80 4.81 -20.55
N ALA A 232 -0.87 5.60 -19.47
CA ALA A 232 -0.12 5.33 -18.24
C ALA A 232 -0.47 3.97 -17.61
N HIS A 233 -1.73 3.54 -17.71
CA HIS A 233 -2.14 2.22 -17.23
C HIS A 233 -1.64 1.10 -18.14
N PHE A 234 -1.64 1.33 -19.46
CA PHE A 234 -1.11 0.35 -20.41
C PHE A 234 0.39 0.16 -20.23
N GLU A 235 1.13 1.26 -20.06
CA GLU A 235 2.56 1.26 -19.77
C GLU A 235 2.88 0.52 -18.46
N ALA A 236 2.16 0.81 -17.38
CA ALA A 236 2.34 0.12 -16.11
C ALA A 236 2.08 -1.40 -16.26
N ASN A 237 1.04 -1.80 -16.99
CA ASN A 237 0.73 -3.22 -17.20
C ASN A 237 1.77 -3.93 -18.08
N THR A 238 2.28 -3.30 -19.13
CA THR A 238 3.31 -3.89 -19.99
C THR A 238 4.64 -4.00 -19.24
N HIS A 239 5.00 -3.01 -18.44
CA HIS A 239 6.20 -3.05 -17.60
C HIS A 239 6.10 -4.13 -16.51
N ALA A 240 4.97 -4.21 -15.80
CA ALA A 240 4.73 -5.26 -14.81
C ALA A 240 4.72 -6.66 -15.45
N LEU A 241 4.16 -6.80 -16.65
CA LEU A 241 4.20 -8.04 -17.42
C LEU A 241 5.65 -8.40 -17.80
N ALA A 242 6.44 -7.45 -18.29
CA ALA A 242 7.85 -7.67 -18.61
C ALA A 242 8.64 -8.12 -17.37
N THR A 243 8.45 -7.45 -16.23
CA THR A 243 9.08 -7.83 -14.95
C THR A 243 8.71 -9.25 -14.53
N LEU A 244 7.44 -9.63 -14.64
CA LEU A 244 6.96 -10.99 -14.37
C LEU A 244 7.63 -12.02 -15.29
N LEU A 245 7.71 -11.72 -16.60
CA LEU A 245 8.35 -12.59 -17.60
C LEU A 245 9.84 -12.79 -17.31
N CYS A 246 10.55 -11.71 -16.97
CA CYS A 246 11.95 -11.74 -16.57
C CYS A 246 12.15 -12.58 -15.30
N THR A 247 11.32 -12.38 -14.28
CA THR A 247 11.37 -13.11 -13.01
C THR A 247 11.19 -14.62 -13.20
N LEU A 248 10.39 -15.03 -14.19
CA LEU A 248 10.07 -16.43 -14.47
C LEU A 248 10.87 -17.02 -15.64
N ARG A 249 11.87 -16.30 -16.14
CA ARG A 249 12.71 -16.75 -17.25
C ARG A 249 13.39 -18.09 -16.89
N GLY A 250 13.41 -19.02 -17.83
CA GLY A 250 14.02 -20.35 -17.65
C GLY A 250 13.18 -21.36 -16.85
N THR A 251 12.10 -20.94 -16.19
CA THR A 251 11.27 -21.85 -15.37
C THR A 251 10.30 -22.72 -16.17
N GLY A 252 10.06 -22.38 -17.43
CA GLY A 252 9.02 -23.00 -18.28
C GLY A 252 7.57 -22.68 -17.88
N ARG A 253 7.32 -22.00 -16.74
CA ARG A 253 5.98 -21.77 -16.19
C ARG A 253 5.11 -20.84 -17.02
N VAL A 254 5.73 -19.98 -17.83
CA VAL A 254 5.05 -19.03 -18.71
C VAL A 254 4.65 -19.67 -20.05
N ALA A 255 5.15 -20.87 -20.39
CA ALA A 255 4.98 -21.45 -21.73
C ALA A 255 3.53 -21.45 -22.24
N ARG A 256 2.56 -21.80 -21.38
CA ARG A 256 1.13 -21.79 -21.72
C ARG A 256 0.55 -20.42 -22.04
N TRP A 257 1.14 -19.35 -21.52
CA TRP A 257 0.65 -17.97 -21.66
C TRP A 257 1.25 -17.23 -22.85
N ARG A 258 2.33 -17.76 -23.43
CA ARG A 258 3.09 -17.09 -24.50
C ARG A 258 2.23 -16.68 -25.69
N GLY A 259 1.36 -17.59 -26.15
CA GLY A 259 0.47 -17.31 -27.28
C GLY A 259 -0.47 -16.14 -26.99
N GLN A 260 -1.14 -16.18 -25.83
CA GLN A 260 -2.06 -15.12 -25.42
C GLN A 260 -1.35 -13.77 -25.22
N ILE A 261 -0.17 -13.77 -24.59
CA ILE A 261 0.62 -12.55 -24.39
C ILE A 261 1.02 -11.95 -25.74
N LEU A 262 1.58 -12.76 -26.65
CA LEU A 262 2.02 -12.30 -27.96
C LEU A 262 0.85 -11.75 -28.79
N ASP A 263 -0.29 -12.45 -28.77
CA ASP A 263 -1.49 -12.08 -29.49
C ASP A 263 -2.04 -10.70 -29.05
N VAL A 264 -2.15 -10.47 -27.75
CA VAL A 264 -2.61 -9.18 -27.19
C VAL A 264 -1.61 -8.06 -27.47
N LEU A 265 -0.31 -8.29 -27.23
CA LEU A 265 0.71 -7.26 -27.46
C LEU A 265 0.86 -6.90 -28.95
N SER A 266 0.70 -7.88 -29.85
CA SER A 266 0.75 -7.63 -31.30
C SER A 266 -0.41 -6.75 -31.75
N ARG A 267 -1.63 -7.01 -31.26
CA ARG A 267 -2.80 -6.16 -31.53
C ARG A 267 -2.61 -4.74 -30.97
N LEU A 268 -2.14 -4.63 -29.73
CA LEU A 268 -1.87 -3.34 -29.11
C LEU A 268 -0.85 -2.53 -29.94
N TRP A 269 0.23 -3.18 -30.39
CA TRP A 269 1.25 -2.54 -31.22
C TRP A 269 0.69 -2.03 -32.55
N VAL A 270 -0.12 -2.83 -33.25
CA VAL A 270 -0.81 -2.40 -34.49
C VAL A 270 -1.71 -1.20 -34.22
N GLN A 271 -2.52 -1.24 -33.15
CA GLN A 271 -3.43 -0.15 -32.79
C GLN A 271 -2.70 1.15 -32.46
N ILE A 272 -1.53 1.09 -31.82
CA ILE A 272 -0.69 2.27 -31.56
C ILE A 272 -0.17 2.82 -32.89
N ARG A 273 0.41 1.96 -33.74
CA ARG A 273 0.98 2.36 -35.03
C ARG A 273 -0.06 3.00 -35.96
N GLU A 274 -1.23 2.39 -36.13
CA GLU A 274 -2.28 2.93 -37.01
C GLU A 274 -2.76 4.32 -36.56
N ARG A 275 -2.73 4.62 -35.26
CA ARG A 275 -3.09 5.93 -34.72
C ARG A 275 -2.01 6.97 -34.94
N ASP A 276 -0.74 6.59 -34.83
CA ASP A 276 0.38 7.48 -35.14
C ASP A 276 0.34 7.92 -36.62
N PHE A 277 -0.04 7.01 -37.54
CA PHE A 277 -0.25 7.34 -38.96
C PHE A 277 -1.52 8.14 -39.27
N SER A 278 -2.44 8.31 -38.30
CA SER A 278 -3.67 9.08 -38.48
C SER A 278 -3.48 10.59 -38.23
N PHE A 279 -2.32 11.01 -37.72
CA PHE A 279 -1.99 12.40 -37.40
C PHE A 279 -1.25 13.14 -38.53
N ASP A 280 -1.06 12.53 -39.71
CA ASP A 280 -0.33 13.13 -40.83
C ASP A 280 -1.21 14.03 -41.74
N GLY A 281 -2.12 14.79 -41.12
CA GLY A 281 -3.05 15.69 -41.80
C GLY A 281 -3.04 17.14 -41.29
N GLY A 282 -2.15 17.49 -40.35
CA GLY A 282 -2.10 18.83 -39.78
C GLY A 282 -0.83 19.10 -38.99
N GLU A 283 0.12 19.75 -39.66
CA GLU A 283 1.23 20.54 -39.11
C GLU A 283 2.25 19.79 -38.25
N ALA A 284 3.35 19.43 -38.92
CA ALA A 284 4.59 18.96 -38.35
C ALA A 284 5.24 20.02 -37.44
N GLU A 285 5.08 19.89 -36.12
CA GLU A 285 6.03 20.45 -35.15
C GLU A 285 6.35 19.45 -34.01
N SER A 286 7.64 19.11 -33.92
CA SER A 286 8.34 18.43 -32.82
C SER A 286 8.17 16.90 -32.67
N GLU A 287 8.68 16.16 -33.65
CA GLU A 287 8.76 14.69 -33.66
C GLU A 287 9.93 14.08 -32.86
N SER A 288 10.64 14.83 -31.98
CA SER A 288 11.85 14.29 -31.31
C SER A 288 11.68 13.78 -29.87
N ASP A 289 10.59 14.09 -29.16
CA ASP A 289 10.55 13.88 -27.70
C ASP A 289 9.80 12.63 -27.24
N VAL A 290 8.91 12.05 -28.06
CA VAL A 290 8.08 10.91 -27.61
C VAL A 290 8.74 9.54 -27.89
N LEU A 291 9.64 9.45 -28.87
CA LEU A 291 10.29 8.19 -29.23
C LEU A 291 11.62 7.93 -28.49
N SER A 292 12.16 8.92 -27.79
CA SER A 292 13.40 8.78 -27.00
C SER A 292 13.20 8.02 -25.68
N SER A 293 11.99 8.04 -25.10
CA SER A 293 11.71 7.38 -23.81
C SER A 293 11.37 5.89 -23.91
N CYS A 294 11.22 5.33 -25.12
CA CYS A 294 10.72 3.96 -25.34
C CYS A 294 11.72 3.01 -26.02
N THR A 295 13.01 3.34 -26.07
CA THR A 295 14.05 2.40 -26.51
C THR A 295 14.68 1.69 -25.30
N ILE A 296 14.48 0.36 -25.27
CA ILE A 296 15.09 -0.64 -24.36
C ILE A 296 16.61 -0.51 -24.30
#